data_AF-A0A7W1FLW0-F1
#
_entry.id   AF-A0A7W1FLW0-F1
#
_cell.length_a   1.000
_cell.length_b   1.000
_cell.length_c   1.000
_cell.angle_alpha   90.00
_cell.angle_beta   90.00
_cell.angle_gamma   90.00
#
_symmetry.space_group_name_H-M   'P 1'
#
loop_
_entity.id
_entity.type
_entity.pdbx_description
1 polymer ?
#
loop_
_entity_poly.entity_id
_entity_poly.type
_entity_poly.pdbx_seq_one_letter_code
_entity_poly.pdbx_strand_id
1 'polypeptide(L)'
;MLRIPHACLLLTLVVGGFLPVAAADSARLAVEPTTKDIRTGEDPWYIRSTKLPGYATATAHDPRFGEKDLWGSDVKASLFAKQVWPKSRVLVWAKPGTGAKDGWDAKHWLEDGKPATKGIDVDSDLVLPDTGNGYAISLTDGRKYQPAAFRHLTIGANARVIGHFSIRGNVWIKAGGSVMYLDSVVGGGHTFLRNDNLSNGWNNRGLSLVDHFHFKKLADGSTEFIGIFHSEDNWQFHSGLFIVGSGSEIGMGNRTAPKIEKDAAVAILSGSYLSRRTNCDWDTDLTVEGKLLAGLPERPLTSDARLGLGWKSKGALMGTNGGGRIPGPKDMGMIIAAGGSLTVNTSDAAKARLVINCSRRDNDWGQIEIISRGRPLGGDALIAKLKELPRRTDMTILGTITWTGIHLDDFRAGGIQVASAPDLSGKGKGPTFGADNEGKPAGLFVPVK
;
A
#
# COMPACT_ATOMS: atom_id res chain seq x y z
N MET A 1 62.71 -12.04 -63.90
CA MET A 1 61.50 -12.81 -64.26
C MET A 1 60.31 -12.08 -63.64
N LEU A 2 59.71 -11.16 -64.40
CA LEU A 2 58.33 -11.20 -64.94
C LEU A 2 57.26 -11.02 -63.85
N ARG A 3 56.34 -10.05 -63.86
CA ARG A 3 56.02 -8.88 -64.71
C ARG A 3 55.14 -7.94 -63.83
N ILE A 4 55.23 -6.63 -64.08
CA ILE A 4 54.43 -5.53 -63.52
C ILE A 4 53.09 -5.40 -64.31
N PRO A 5 52.32 -4.28 -64.25
CA PRO A 5 51.40 -3.65 -63.27
C PRO A 5 49.92 -3.64 -63.78
N HIS A 6 48.96 -3.01 -63.08
CA HIS A 6 48.19 -1.84 -63.57
C HIS A 6 47.02 -1.42 -62.66
N ALA A 7 46.80 -0.10 -62.67
CA ALA A 7 45.73 0.67 -62.06
C ALA A 7 44.34 0.43 -62.69
N CYS A 8 43.27 0.84 -61.99
CA CYS A 8 42.40 1.91 -62.47
C CYS A 8 41.30 2.28 -61.47
N LEU A 9 41.15 3.59 -61.31
CA LEU A 9 40.03 4.33 -60.76
C LEU A 9 38.82 4.20 -61.73
N LEU A 10 37.60 3.99 -61.24
CA LEU A 10 36.41 4.57 -61.89
C LEU A 10 35.23 4.74 -60.90
N LEU A 11 34.81 6.00 -60.81
CA LEU A 11 33.55 6.49 -60.28
C LEU A 11 32.41 6.15 -61.28
N THR A 12 31.18 5.86 -60.83
CA THR A 12 29.91 6.55 -61.22
C THR A 12 28.64 5.84 -60.71
N LEU A 13 27.71 6.70 -60.27
CA LEU A 13 26.32 6.64 -59.81
C LEU A 13 25.30 5.65 -60.41
N VAL A 14 24.32 5.30 -59.53
CA VAL A 14 22.82 5.24 -59.66
C VAL A 14 22.26 4.15 -60.60
N VAL A 15 21.31 3.31 -60.17
CA VAL A 15 19.84 3.51 -60.14
C VAL A 15 19.20 2.41 -59.29
N GLY A 16 18.11 2.77 -58.59
CA GLY A 16 17.41 1.94 -57.60
C GLY A 16 16.63 0.72 -58.11
N GLY A 17 16.06 0.04 -57.12
CA GLY A 17 15.16 -1.10 -57.27
C GLY A 17 14.78 -1.67 -55.91
N PHE A 18 13.95 -0.94 -55.16
CA PHE A 18 13.25 -1.51 -54.00
C PHE A 18 12.04 -2.30 -54.51
N LEU A 19 12.03 -3.61 -54.29
CA LEU A 19 10.82 -4.43 -54.25
C LEU A 19 10.90 -5.38 -53.04
N PRO A 20 9.73 -5.75 -52.47
CA PRO A 20 9.55 -5.85 -51.02
C PRO A 20 9.87 -7.24 -50.50
N VAL A 21 10.55 -7.30 -49.36
CA VAL A 21 10.54 -8.51 -48.52
C VAL A 21 9.22 -8.52 -47.76
N ALA A 22 8.46 -9.59 -47.94
CA ALA A 22 7.17 -9.82 -47.31
C ALA A 22 7.26 -9.62 -45.79
N ALA A 23 6.37 -8.76 -45.28
CA ALA A 23 6.17 -8.57 -43.86
C ALA A 23 5.77 -9.91 -43.23
N ALA A 24 6.64 -10.45 -42.37
CA ALA A 24 6.18 -11.37 -41.34
C ALA A 24 5.22 -10.56 -40.45
N ASP A 25 3.97 -11.00 -40.41
CA ASP A 25 2.92 -10.49 -39.53
C ASP A 25 3.39 -10.59 -38.07
N SER A 26 4.08 -9.54 -37.62
CA SER A 26 4.11 -9.20 -36.21
C SER A 26 2.67 -8.80 -35.89
N ALA A 27 1.91 -9.75 -35.34
CA ALA A 27 0.66 -9.45 -34.68
C ALA A 27 0.93 -8.32 -33.69
N ARG A 28 0.59 -7.10 -34.11
CA ARG A 28 0.67 -5.88 -33.33
C ARG A 28 -0.21 -6.11 -32.12
N LEU A 29 0.41 -6.39 -30.98
CA LEU A 29 -0.19 -6.08 -29.70
C LEU A 29 -0.40 -4.57 -29.70
N ALA A 30 -1.61 -4.16 -30.04
CA ALA A 30 -2.10 -2.83 -29.77
C ALA A 30 -2.03 -2.62 -28.26
N VAL A 31 -0.94 -1.99 -27.82
CA VAL A 31 -0.83 -1.39 -26.50
C VAL A 31 -1.52 -0.04 -26.65
N GLU A 32 -2.80 0.04 -26.28
CA GLU A 32 -3.40 1.34 -26.03
C GLU A 32 -2.72 1.97 -24.80
N PRO A 33 -2.12 3.17 -24.92
CA PRO A 33 -1.52 3.86 -23.80
C PRO A 33 -2.64 4.58 -23.03
N THR A 34 -3.10 3.99 -21.95
CA THR A 34 -3.99 4.66 -20.98
C THR A 34 -3.41 4.35 -19.60
N THR A 35 -2.92 5.28 -18.78
CA THR A 35 -3.04 6.73 -18.66
C THR A 35 -1.80 7.18 -17.86
N LYS A 36 -1.17 8.30 -18.20
CA LYS A 36 -0.25 8.98 -17.25
C LYS A 36 -1.04 9.27 -15.97
N ASP A 37 -0.42 9.21 -14.78
CA ASP A 37 -1.11 9.69 -13.58
C ASP A 37 -1.47 11.17 -13.82
N ILE A 38 -2.77 11.47 -13.84
CA ILE A 38 -3.33 12.77 -14.20
C ILE A 38 -2.83 13.86 -13.23
N ARG A 39 -2.31 13.48 -12.05
CA ARG A 39 -1.78 14.37 -11.02
C ARG A 39 -0.27 14.64 -11.15
N THR A 40 0.51 13.74 -11.75
CA THR A 40 1.98 13.87 -11.79
C THR A 40 2.56 13.91 -13.22
N GLY A 41 1.79 13.50 -14.23
CA GLY A 41 2.26 13.39 -15.61
C GLY A 41 3.29 12.28 -15.85
N GLU A 42 3.57 11.46 -14.84
CA GLU A 42 4.51 10.33 -14.90
C GLU A 42 3.82 9.05 -15.40
N ASP A 43 4.63 8.13 -15.93
CA ASP A 43 4.16 6.78 -16.24
C ASP A 43 3.67 6.11 -14.95
N PRO A 44 2.49 5.46 -14.96
CA PRO A 44 1.99 4.79 -13.78
C PRO A 44 2.98 3.70 -13.34
N TRP A 45 3.56 3.85 -12.15
CA TRP A 45 4.48 2.91 -11.49
C TRP A 45 3.83 1.57 -11.07
N TYR A 46 2.60 1.33 -11.53
CA TYR A 46 1.85 0.12 -11.24
C TYR A 46 2.45 -1.09 -11.97
N ILE A 47 2.67 -2.17 -11.23
CA ILE A 47 3.28 -3.42 -11.72
C ILE A 47 2.45 -4.04 -12.86
N ARG A 48 2.89 -3.89 -14.12
CA ARG A 48 2.30 -4.60 -15.27
C ARG A 48 2.74 -6.07 -15.32
N SER A 49 2.56 -6.82 -14.24
CA SER A 49 3.09 -8.20 -14.12
C SER A 49 2.35 -9.23 -14.98
N THR A 50 1.08 -8.98 -15.33
CA THR A 50 0.18 -9.99 -15.93
C THR A 50 0.61 -10.59 -17.26
N LYS A 51 1.57 -9.98 -17.94
CA LYS A 51 2.06 -10.41 -19.26
C LYS A 51 3.56 -10.71 -19.28
N LEU A 52 4.22 -10.73 -18.13
CA LEU A 52 5.67 -10.89 -18.05
C LEU A 52 6.05 -12.38 -18.05
N PRO A 53 7.24 -12.73 -18.58
CA PRO A 53 7.78 -14.08 -18.46
C PRO A 53 7.75 -14.57 -17.00
N GLY A 54 7.43 -15.85 -16.81
CA GLY A 54 7.38 -16.48 -15.48
C GLY A 54 6.21 -16.06 -14.58
N TYR A 55 5.42 -15.04 -14.94
CA TYR A 55 4.29 -14.57 -14.12
C TYR A 55 3.27 -15.68 -13.82
N ALA A 56 2.86 -16.45 -14.83
CA ALA A 56 1.88 -17.51 -14.68
C ALA A 56 2.35 -18.58 -13.67
N THR A 57 3.65 -18.88 -13.66
CA THR A 57 4.26 -19.92 -12.83
C THR A 57 4.73 -19.41 -11.46
N ALA A 58 4.98 -18.11 -11.30
CA ALA A 58 5.40 -17.52 -10.04
C ALA A 58 4.26 -17.60 -9.00
N THR A 59 4.63 -17.86 -7.75
CA THR A 59 3.70 -18.02 -6.63
C THR A 59 4.25 -17.35 -5.37
N ALA A 60 3.44 -17.23 -4.33
CA ALA A 60 3.89 -16.70 -3.04
C ALA A 60 4.99 -17.57 -2.37
N HIS A 61 5.01 -18.89 -2.64
CA HIS A 61 6.01 -19.82 -2.10
C HIS A 61 7.25 -19.96 -3.01
N ASP A 62 7.08 -19.71 -4.32
CA ASP A 62 8.17 -19.60 -5.30
C ASP A 62 8.02 -18.29 -6.11
N PRO A 63 8.43 -17.17 -5.51
CA PRO A 63 8.15 -15.85 -6.07
C PRO A 63 9.03 -15.47 -7.26
N ARG A 64 10.09 -16.23 -7.55
CA ARG A 64 11.01 -15.94 -8.66
C ARG A 64 11.69 -14.57 -8.54
N PHE A 65 12.23 -14.21 -7.37
CA PHE A 65 12.93 -12.92 -7.15
C PHE A 65 14.13 -12.66 -8.08
N GLY A 66 14.63 -13.66 -8.81
CA GLY A 66 15.65 -13.49 -9.84
C GLY A 66 15.13 -12.87 -11.14
N GLU A 67 13.82 -12.92 -11.38
CA GLU A 67 13.18 -12.41 -12.58
C GLU A 67 12.91 -10.90 -12.43
N LYS A 68 13.79 -10.09 -13.02
CA LYS A 68 13.75 -8.61 -12.91
C LYS A 68 12.43 -8.02 -13.39
N ASP A 69 11.83 -8.64 -14.40
CA ASP A 69 10.54 -8.20 -14.94
C ASP A 69 9.44 -8.31 -13.87
N LEU A 70 9.48 -9.34 -13.01
CA LEU A 70 8.44 -9.54 -12.00
C LEU A 70 8.56 -8.63 -10.78
N TRP A 71 9.77 -8.20 -10.39
CA TRP A 71 10.01 -7.61 -9.07
C TRP A 71 10.77 -6.27 -9.06
N GLY A 72 11.23 -5.79 -10.22
CA GLY A 72 12.13 -4.63 -10.26
C GLY A 72 13.55 -4.99 -9.82
N SER A 73 14.49 -4.06 -10.02
CA SER A 73 15.91 -4.29 -9.73
C SER A 73 16.25 -4.22 -8.24
N ASP A 74 15.42 -3.56 -7.44
CA ASP A 74 15.65 -3.27 -6.02
C ASP A 74 15.09 -4.32 -5.07
N VAL A 75 14.30 -5.30 -5.55
CA VAL A 75 13.70 -6.36 -4.71
C VAL A 75 14.71 -7.09 -3.82
N LYS A 76 15.97 -7.24 -4.28
CA LYS A 76 17.02 -7.90 -3.52
C LYS A 76 17.40 -7.15 -2.24
N ALA A 77 17.08 -5.86 -2.14
CA ALA A 77 17.25 -5.08 -0.92
C ALA A 77 16.18 -5.42 0.13
N SER A 78 14.98 -5.84 -0.29
CA SER A 78 13.85 -6.16 0.59
C SER A 78 14.15 -7.33 1.53
N LEU A 79 13.64 -7.24 2.75
CA LEU A 79 13.82 -8.25 3.80
C LEU A 79 13.20 -9.59 3.40
N PHE A 80 12.00 -9.57 2.79
CA PHE A 80 11.31 -10.79 2.35
C PHE A 80 12.07 -11.54 1.24
N ALA A 81 12.85 -10.85 0.41
CA ALA A 81 13.60 -11.48 -0.67
C ALA A 81 14.82 -12.26 -0.14
N LYS A 82 15.28 -11.90 1.05
CA LYS A 82 16.36 -12.58 1.79
C LYS A 82 15.83 -13.69 2.70
N GLN A 83 14.51 -13.77 2.91
CA GLN A 83 13.88 -14.78 3.74
C GLN A 83 13.96 -16.16 3.07
N VAL A 84 14.60 -17.10 3.76
CA VAL A 84 14.56 -18.51 3.38
C VAL A 84 13.41 -19.18 4.10
N TRP A 85 12.55 -19.85 3.33
CA TRP A 85 11.46 -20.66 3.85
C TRP A 85 11.81 -22.14 3.72
N PRO A 86 11.62 -22.95 4.77
CA PRO A 86 11.74 -24.41 4.63
C PRO A 86 10.78 -24.91 3.54
N LYS A 87 11.15 -25.96 2.81
CA LYS A 87 10.20 -26.62 1.92
C LYS A 87 9.00 -27.09 2.75
N SER A 88 7.80 -26.83 2.26
CA SER A 88 6.56 -27.31 2.85
C SER A 88 5.63 -27.87 1.78
N ARG A 89 4.50 -28.33 2.24
CA ARG A 89 3.40 -28.86 1.45
C ARG A 89 2.71 -27.75 0.67
N VAL A 90 2.58 -27.97 -0.64
CA VAL A 90 1.88 -27.06 -1.55
C VAL A 90 0.53 -27.69 -1.92
N LEU A 91 -0.54 -26.95 -1.64
CA LEU A 91 -1.91 -27.32 -1.95
C LEU A 91 -2.42 -26.47 -3.10
N VAL A 92 -2.75 -27.13 -4.21
CA VAL A 92 -3.31 -26.49 -5.40
C VAL A 92 -4.80 -26.78 -5.47
N TRP A 93 -5.62 -25.76 -5.70
CA TRP A 93 -7.07 -25.96 -5.84
C TRP A 93 -7.38 -26.92 -6.99
N ALA A 94 -8.11 -28.00 -6.71
CA ALA A 94 -8.26 -29.12 -7.64
C ALA A 94 -9.16 -28.82 -8.85
N LYS A 95 -10.10 -27.87 -8.71
CA LYS A 95 -11.12 -27.57 -9.73
C LYS A 95 -11.23 -26.06 -9.99
N PRO A 96 -10.25 -25.42 -10.66
CA PRO A 96 -10.36 -24.01 -11.06
C PRO A 96 -11.66 -23.75 -11.82
N GLY A 97 -12.32 -22.63 -11.54
CA GLY A 97 -13.65 -22.31 -12.08
C GLY A 97 -14.83 -22.92 -11.32
N THR A 98 -14.57 -23.75 -10.30
CA THR A 98 -15.61 -24.24 -9.37
C THR A 98 -15.30 -23.77 -7.96
N GLY A 99 -16.26 -23.07 -7.34
CA GLY A 99 -16.16 -22.60 -5.96
C GLY A 99 -16.57 -23.65 -4.93
N ALA A 100 -16.26 -23.39 -3.66
CA ALA A 100 -16.70 -24.22 -2.53
C ALA A 100 -16.89 -23.39 -1.26
N LYS A 101 -17.80 -23.81 -0.38
CA LYS A 101 -18.05 -23.14 0.92
C LYS A 101 -17.17 -23.68 2.06
N ASP A 102 -16.62 -24.86 1.87
CA ASP A 102 -15.85 -25.66 2.82
C ASP A 102 -14.39 -25.83 2.34
N GLY A 103 -13.75 -24.72 1.95
CA GLY A 103 -12.40 -24.71 1.36
C GLY A 103 -11.29 -25.26 2.27
N TRP A 104 -11.58 -25.53 3.54
CA TRP A 104 -10.67 -26.20 4.47
C TRP A 104 -10.55 -27.72 4.24
N ASP A 105 -11.51 -28.33 3.56
CA ASP A 105 -11.57 -29.78 3.35
C ASP A 105 -10.51 -30.25 2.33
N ALA A 106 -9.75 -31.27 2.71
CA ALA A 106 -8.70 -31.90 1.90
C ALA A 106 -9.19 -32.30 0.49
N LYS A 107 -10.45 -32.73 0.36
CA LYS A 107 -11.01 -33.24 -0.90
C LYS A 107 -10.97 -32.24 -2.06
N HIS A 108 -10.83 -30.95 -1.76
CA HIS A 108 -10.80 -29.88 -2.75
C HIS A 108 -9.40 -29.51 -3.24
N TRP A 109 -8.36 -30.12 -2.66
CA TRP A 109 -6.97 -29.75 -2.90
C TRP A 109 -6.20 -30.90 -3.55
N LEU A 110 -5.21 -30.52 -4.35
CA LEU A 110 -4.16 -31.39 -4.86
C LEU A 110 -2.86 -31.12 -4.12
N GLU A 111 -2.15 -32.18 -3.77
CA GLU A 111 -0.79 -32.17 -3.24
C GLU A 111 0.08 -32.99 -4.19
N ASP A 112 1.13 -32.37 -4.75
CA ASP A 112 1.97 -32.96 -5.80
C ASP A 112 1.17 -33.54 -6.99
N GLY A 113 0.07 -32.86 -7.35
CA GLY A 113 -0.82 -33.25 -8.45
C GLY A 113 -1.80 -34.39 -8.13
N LYS A 114 -1.81 -34.93 -6.91
CA LYS A 114 -2.74 -35.98 -6.46
C LYS A 114 -3.74 -35.43 -5.43
N PRO A 115 -4.93 -36.01 -5.26
CA PRO A 115 -5.85 -35.59 -4.20
C PRO A 115 -5.17 -35.55 -2.83
N ALA A 116 -5.29 -34.41 -2.14
CA ALA A 116 -4.72 -34.25 -0.82
C ALA A 116 -5.42 -35.19 0.18
N THR A 117 -4.65 -35.77 1.10
CA THR A 117 -5.18 -36.67 2.14
C THR A 117 -5.34 -35.97 3.49
N LYS A 118 -4.81 -34.75 3.62
CA LYS A 118 -4.86 -33.91 4.83
C LYS A 118 -5.47 -32.55 4.49
N GLY A 119 -6.13 -31.94 5.46
CA GLY A 119 -6.64 -30.56 5.34
C GLY A 119 -5.53 -29.51 5.42
N ILE A 120 -5.88 -28.24 5.27
CA ILE A 120 -4.93 -27.12 5.41
C ILE A 120 -4.41 -27.05 6.86
N ASP A 121 -3.12 -26.80 7.01
CA ASP A 121 -2.45 -26.57 8.30
C ASP A 121 -1.61 -25.27 8.28
N VAL A 122 -0.94 -25.01 9.41
CA VAL A 122 -0.19 -23.77 9.64
C VAL A 122 1.02 -23.58 8.73
N ASP A 123 1.52 -24.67 8.13
CA ASP A 123 2.69 -24.67 7.27
C ASP A 123 2.32 -24.84 5.79
N SER A 124 1.03 -24.98 5.47
CA SER A 124 0.53 -25.19 4.11
C SER A 124 0.69 -23.94 3.23
N ASP A 125 1.13 -24.17 1.99
CA ASP A 125 1.19 -23.15 0.94
C ASP A 125 0.03 -23.36 -0.04
N LEU A 126 -0.85 -22.37 -0.17
CA LEU A 126 -2.04 -22.48 -1.01
C LEU A 126 -1.82 -21.80 -2.36
N VAL A 127 -2.26 -22.47 -3.42
CA VAL A 127 -2.29 -21.93 -4.78
C VAL A 127 -3.68 -22.11 -5.36
N LEU A 128 -4.32 -21.00 -5.68
CA LEU A 128 -5.54 -20.95 -6.46
C LEU A 128 -5.17 -20.60 -7.91
N PRO A 129 -5.26 -21.53 -8.87
CA PRO A 129 -4.87 -21.26 -10.25
C PRO A 129 -5.76 -20.23 -10.95
N ASP A 130 -5.20 -19.64 -12.01
CA ASP A 130 -5.92 -18.81 -12.97
C ASP A 130 -7.04 -19.62 -13.65
N THR A 131 -8.08 -18.92 -14.12
CA THR A 131 -9.19 -19.53 -14.86
C THR A 131 -9.90 -18.49 -15.73
N GLY A 132 -10.52 -18.96 -16.83
CA GLY A 132 -11.44 -18.12 -17.62
C GLY A 132 -12.81 -17.91 -16.97
N ASN A 133 -13.21 -18.80 -16.06
CA ASN A 133 -14.48 -18.76 -15.34
C ASN A 133 -14.23 -18.41 -13.88
N GLY A 134 -14.78 -17.30 -13.38
CA GLY A 134 -14.58 -16.87 -12.00
C GLY A 134 -15.06 -17.90 -10.96
N TYR A 135 -14.34 -18.01 -9.85
CA TYR A 135 -14.71 -18.89 -8.73
C TYR A 135 -14.32 -18.29 -7.38
N ALA A 136 -15.04 -18.69 -6.35
CA ALA A 136 -14.76 -18.30 -4.98
C ALA A 136 -14.66 -19.53 -4.06
N ILE A 137 -13.62 -19.59 -3.25
CA ILE A 137 -13.52 -20.56 -2.16
C ILE A 137 -13.71 -19.84 -0.83
N SER A 138 -14.46 -20.45 0.07
CA SER A 138 -14.60 -19.96 1.44
C SER A 138 -13.64 -20.72 2.37
N LEU A 139 -12.74 -19.98 2.98
CA LEU A 139 -11.93 -20.37 4.14
C LEU A 139 -12.60 -19.88 5.45
N THR A 140 -13.92 -19.71 5.45
CA THR A 140 -14.65 -19.54 6.71
C THR A 140 -14.74 -20.90 7.39
N ASP A 141 -14.00 -21.08 8.48
CA ASP A 141 -14.22 -22.21 9.37
C ASP A 141 -15.45 -21.89 10.24
N GLY A 142 -16.36 -22.86 10.43
CA GLY A 142 -17.47 -22.72 11.37
C GLY A 142 -17.03 -22.47 12.82
N ARG A 143 -15.71 -22.54 13.09
CA ARG A 143 -15.05 -22.06 14.32
C ARG A 143 -15.15 -20.54 14.43
N LYS A 144 -16.23 -20.08 15.04
CA LYS A 144 -16.66 -18.68 15.18
C LYS A 144 -15.64 -17.67 15.74
N TYR A 145 -14.47 -18.06 16.28
CA TYR A 145 -13.67 -17.15 17.12
C TYR A 145 -12.13 -17.23 17.01
N GLN A 146 -11.54 -18.08 16.16
CA GLN A 146 -10.09 -18.00 15.91
C GLN A 146 -9.79 -18.13 14.42
N PRO A 147 -9.19 -17.12 13.77
CA PRO A 147 -8.81 -17.25 12.38
C PRO A 147 -7.74 -18.31 12.26
N ALA A 148 -8.04 -19.38 11.51
CA ALA A 148 -7.04 -20.36 11.16
C ALA A 148 -5.94 -19.68 10.33
N ALA A 149 -4.69 -20.06 10.61
CA ALA A 149 -3.52 -19.51 9.94
C ALA A 149 -2.88 -20.55 9.03
N PHE A 150 -2.35 -20.12 7.90
CA PHE A 150 -1.51 -20.93 7.01
C PHE A 150 -0.36 -20.07 6.46
N ARG A 151 0.55 -20.69 5.70
CA ARG A 151 1.85 -20.10 5.41
C ARG A 151 1.82 -19.18 4.21
N HIS A 152 1.62 -19.69 3.00
CA HIS A 152 1.62 -18.87 1.79
C HIS A 152 0.28 -18.90 1.07
N LEU A 153 -0.06 -17.83 0.36
CA LEU A 153 -1.27 -17.76 -0.46
C LEU A 153 -0.98 -17.15 -1.83
N THR A 154 -1.26 -17.89 -2.89
CA THR A 154 -1.29 -17.36 -4.26
C THR A 154 -2.72 -17.40 -4.77
N ILE A 155 -3.22 -16.26 -5.23
CA ILE A 155 -4.55 -16.13 -5.83
C ILE A 155 -4.36 -15.75 -7.30
N GLY A 156 -4.71 -16.66 -8.19
CA GLY A 156 -4.69 -16.47 -9.64
C GLY A 156 -5.80 -15.54 -10.14
N ALA A 157 -5.72 -15.21 -11.43
CA ALA A 157 -6.72 -14.42 -12.13
C ALA A 157 -8.11 -15.09 -12.05
N ASN A 158 -9.14 -14.29 -11.75
CA ASN A 158 -10.53 -14.71 -11.57
C ASN A 158 -10.77 -15.70 -10.41
N ALA A 159 -9.78 -15.91 -9.54
CA ALA A 159 -9.97 -16.62 -8.28
C ALA A 159 -10.30 -15.65 -7.13
N ARG A 160 -11.17 -16.08 -6.22
CA ARG A 160 -11.48 -15.34 -4.99
C ARG A 160 -11.35 -16.24 -3.76
N VAL A 161 -10.70 -15.73 -2.72
CA VAL A 161 -10.75 -16.32 -1.37
C VAL A 161 -11.66 -15.49 -0.50
N ILE A 162 -12.54 -16.14 0.26
CA ILE A 162 -13.48 -15.50 1.18
C ILE A 162 -13.32 -16.12 2.57
N GLY A 163 -13.33 -15.32 3.63
CA GLY A 163 -13.47 -15.82 5.00
C GLY A 163 -12.37 -15.32 5.92
N HIS A 164 -12.59 -15.45 7.22
CA HIS A 164 -11.72 -14.94 8.28
C HIS A 164 -10.51 -15.87 8.51
N PHE A 165 -9.35 -15.50 7.96
CA PHE A 165 -8.12 -16.26 8.12
C PHE A 165 -6.91 -15.36 8.36
N SER A 166 -5.82 -15.96 8.81
CA SER A 166 -4.54 -15.28 9.03
C SER A 166 -3.43 -15.89 8.16
N ILE A 167 -2.41 -15.10 7.87
CA ILE A 167 -1.27 -15.55 7.07
C ILE A 167 0.04 -15.39 7.86
N ARG A 168 0.92 -16.40 7.80
CA ARG A 168 2.26 -16.35 8.41
C ARG A 168 3.38 -15.97 7.44
N GLY A 169 3.16 -16.20 6.15
CA GLY A 169 4.13 -16.05 5.07
C GLY A 169 3.70 -15.04 4.01
N ASN A 170 4.16 -15.25 2.78
CA ASN A 170 3.85 -14.41 1.62
C ASN A 170 2.41 -14.56 1.12
N VAL A 171 1.87 -13.48 0.57
CA VAL A 171 0.62 -13.48 -0.20
C VAL A 171 0.87 -12.82 -1.54
N TRP A 172 0.40 -13.44 -2.62
CA TRP A 172 0.41 -12.86 -3.96
C TRP A 172 -0.98 -12.97 -4.58
N ILE A 173 -1.60 -11.82 -4.79
CA ILE A 173 -2.87 -11.67 -5.49
C ILE A 173 -2.53 -11.19 -6.90
N LYS A 174 -2.61 -12.11 -7.85
CA LYS A 174 -2.43 -11.84 -9.27
C LYS A 174 -3.58 -10.98 -9.76
N ALA A 175 -3.36 -10.18 -10.80
CA ALA A 175 -4.41 -9.32 -11.33
C ALA A 175 -5.65 -10.13 -11.73
N GLY A 176 -6.83 -9.61 -11.38
CA GLY A 176 -8.11 -10.30 -11.52
C GLY A 176 -8.43 -11.25 -10.36
N GLY A 177 -7.47 -11.59 -9.51
CA GLY A 177 -7.68 -12.31 -8.26
C GLY A 177 -8.20 -11.40 -7.15
N SER A 178 -8.82 -11.96 -6.11
CA SER A 178 -9.23 -11.19 -4.94
C SER A 178 -9.24 -12.00 -3.64
N VAL A 179 -9.08 -11.32 -2.52
CA VAL A 179 -9.34 -11.84 -1.17
C VAL A 179 -10.41 -10.98 -0.52
N MET A 180 -11.22 -11.59 0.33
CA MET A 180 -12.18 -10.92 1.20
C MET A 180 -12.07 -11.56 2.59
N TYR A 181 -11.76 -10.74 3.59
CA TYR A 181 -11.60 -11.10 5.01
C TYR A 181 -10.24 -11.70 5.46
N LEU A 182 -9.11 -11.20 4.96
CA LEU A 182 -7.80 -11.44 5.59
C LEU A 182 -7.73 -10.69 6.93
N ASP A 183 -7.86 -11.40 8.05
CA ASP A 183 -7.91 -10.82 9.40
C ASP A 183 -6.55 -10.32 9.88
N SER A 184 -5.50 -11.12 9.67
CA SER A 184 -4.21 -10.79 10.25
C SER A 184 -3.00 -11.36 9.53
N VAL A 185 -1.87 -10.67 9.71
CA VAL A 185 -0.55 -11.14 9.29
C VAL A 185 0.30 -11.36 10.55
N VAL A 186 0.81 -12.57 10.72
CA VAL A 186 1.41 -13.06 11.98
C VAL A 186 2.74 -13.81 11.76
N GLY A 187 3.38 -14.26 12.85
CA GLY A 187 4.62 -15.04 12.80
C GLY A 187 5.90 -14.20 12.70
N GLY A 188 7.07 -14.85 12.63
CA GLY A 188 8.38 -14.17 12.71
C GLY A 188 9.15 -13.94 11.41
N GLY A 189 8.77 -14.60 10.30
CA GLY A 189 9.50 -14.42 9.03
C GLY A 189 9.24 -13.06 8.37
N HIS A 190 10.15 -12.61 7.51
CA HIS A 190 9.93 -11.46 6.62
C HIS A 190 9.09 -11.89 5.41
N THR A 191 7.98 -11.21 5.18
CA THR A 191 7.01 -11.58 4.15
C THR A 191 6.67 -10.43 3.21
N PHE A 192 6.02 -10.75 2.09
CA PHE A 192 5.35 -9.75 1.27
C PHE A 192 3.85 -10.02 1.18
N LEU A 193 3.07 -8.95 1.05
CA LEU A 193 1.68 -8.97 0.60
C LEU A 193 1.63 -8.19 -0.71
N ARG A 194 1.51 -8.90 -1.85
CA ARG A 194 1.53 -8.29 -3.18
C ARG A 194 0.15 -8.36 -3.82
N ASN A 195 -0.33 -7.23 -4.31
CA ASN A 195 -1.60 -7.11 -5.04
C ASN A 195 -1.37 -6.43 -6.39
N ASP A 196 -1.55 -7.20 -7.46
CA ASP A 196 -1.38 -6.75 -8.84
C ASP A 196 -2.68 -6.18 -9.45
N ASN A 197 -3.74 -5.97 -8.65
CA ASN A 197 -4.94 -5.24 -9.07
C ASN A 197 -4.71 -3.72 -8.95
N LEU A 198 -4.48 -3.06 -10.08
CA LEU A 198 -3.87 -1.72 -10.10
C LEU A 198 -4.75 -0.63 -10.71
N SER A 199 -6.01 -0.91 -11.01
CA SER A 199 -6.86 0.06 -11.70
C SER A 199 -7.75 0.86 -10.73
N ASN A 200 -7.96 2.15 -10.99
CA ASN A 200 -8.97 3.04 -10.38
C ASN A 200 -8.86 3.33 -8.86
N GLY A 201 -7.72 3.09 -8.22
CA GLY A 201 -7.53 3.39 -6.79
C GLY A 201 -8.50 2.61 -5.87
N TRP A 202 -8.77 3.14 -4.67
CA TRP A 202 -9.62 2.46 -3.67
C TRP A 202 -11.11 2.40 -4.02
N ASN A 203 -11.57 3.24 -4.97
CA ASN A 203 -13.00 3.53 -5.12
C ASN A 203 -13.81 2.42 -5.81
N ASN A 204 -13.18 1.41 -6.42
CA ASN A 204 -13.89 0.25 -6.98
C ASN A 204 -13.03 -1.03 -7.12
N ARG A 205 -11.74 -1.00 -6.78
CA ARG A 205 -10.78 -2.07 -7.14
C ARG A 205 -9.59 -2.22 -6.18
N GLY A 206 -9.45 -1.35 -5.17
CA GLY A 206 -8.54 -1.59 -4.05
C GLY A 206 -8.93 -2.87 -3.34
N LEU A 207 -7.95 -3.67 -2.93
CA LEU A 207 -8.24 -4.89 -2.21
C LEU A 207 -8.65 -4.55 -0.78
N SER A 208 -9.94 -4.74 -0.50
CA SER A 208 -10.46 -4.71 0.85
C SER A 208 -10.00 -5.97 1.57
N LEU A 209 -9.09 -5.82 2.53
CA LEU A 209 -8.56 -6.95 3.29
C LEU A 209 -9.65 -7.55 4.18
N VAL A 210 -10.23 -6.76 5.08
CA VAL A 210 -11.24 -7.16 6.05
C VAL A 210 -11.85 -5.91 6.72
N ASP A 211 -12.94 -6.10 7.44
CA ASP A 211 -13.45 -5.12 8.40
C ASP A 211 -12.38 -4.82 9.46
N HIS A 212 -11.80 -5.80 10.14
CA HIS A 212 -10.80 -5.59 11.21
C HIS A 212 -9.44 -6.23 10.91
N PHE A 213 -8.50 -5.46 10.36
CA PHE A 213 -7.16 -5.93 10.04
C PHE A 213 -6.19 -5.74 11.21
N HIS A 214 -5.45 -6.80 11.53
CA HIS A 214 -4.47 -6.82 12.61
C HIS A 214 -3.07 -7.22 12.10
N PHE A 215 -2.08 -6.38 12.34
CA PHE A 215 -0.67 -6.71 12.09
C PHE A 215 0.02 -7.12 13.40
N LYS A 216 0.46 -8.39 13.48
CA LYS A 216 0.97 -9.02 14.72
C LYS A 216 2.18 -9.92 14.42
N LYS A 217 3.26 -9.36 13.87
CA LYS A 217 4.50 -10.11 13.64
C LYS A 217 5.31 -10.21 14.94
N LEU A 218 6.18 -11.22 15.05
CA LEU A 218 7.21 -11.21 16.10
C LEU A 218 8.15 -10.01 15.90
N ALA A 219 8.86 -9.60 16.94
CA ALA A 219 9.59 -8.33 16.98
C ALA A 219 10.61 -8.14 15.83
N ASP A 220 11.18 -9.23 15.33
CA ASP A 220 12.11 -9.27 14.19
C ASP A 220 11.41 -9.49 12.84
N GLY A 221 10.14 -9.90 12.85
CA GLY A 221 9.37 -10.16 11.65
C GLY A 221 8.90 -8.88 10.97
N SER A 222 8.78 -8.95 9.64
CA SER A 222 8.26 -7.85 8.84
C SER A 222 7.30 -8.32 7.75
N THR A 223 6.51 -7.39 7.23
CA THR A 223 5.73 -7.60 6.01
C THR A 223 5.76 -6.34 5.15
N GLU A 224 6.14 -6.50 3.89
CA GLU A 224 6.10 -5.45 2.89
C GLU A 224 4.84 -5.58 2.03
N PHE A 225 4.01 -4.54 2.04
CA PHE A 225 2.79 -4.44 1.25
C PHE A 225 3.11 -3.76 -0.08
N ILE A 226 2.86 -4.48 -1.17
CA ILE A 226 3.21 -4.08 -2.54
C ILE A 226 1.92 -3.98 -3.35
N GLY A 227 1.56 -2.77 -3.77
CA GLY A 227 0.32 -2.47 -4.49
C GLY A 227 -0.65 -1.64 -3.66
N ILE A 228 -1.95 -1.85 -3.88
CA ILE A 228 -3.01 -1.02 -3.29
C ILE A 228 -3.86 -1.86 -2.34
N PHE A 229 -3.92 -1.46 -1.07
CA PHE A 229 -4.71 -2.15 -0.04
C PHE A 229 -5.52 -1.16 0.78
N HIS A 230 -6.66 -1.62 1.29
CA HIS A 230 -7.39 -0.91 2.33
C HIS A 230 -8.11 -1.87 3.26
N SER A 231 -8.52 -1.37 4.43
CA SER A 231 -9.49 -2.04 5.30
C SER A 231 -10.82 -1.29 5.24
N GLU A 232 -11.93 -1.99 5.49
CA GLU A 232 -13.22 -1.31 5.67
C GLU A 232 -13.24 -0.53 6.97
N ASP A 233 -12.99 -1.15 8.12
CA ASP A 233 -13.37 -0.60 9.42
C ASP A 233 -12.15 -0.22 10.28
N ASN A 234 -11.26 -1.18 10.55
CA ASN A 234 -10.16 -1.06 11.52
C ASN A 234 -8.84 -1.57 10.93
N TRP A 235 -7.74 -0.85 11.22
CA TRP A 235 -6.38 -1.30 10.94
C TRP A 235 -5.53 -1.09 12.20
N GLN A 236 -4.91 -2.14 12.73
CA GLN A 236 -4.12 -2.07 13.96
C GLN A 236 -2.72 -2.62 13.78
N PHE A 237 -1.70 -1.93 14.31
CA PHE A 237 -0.30 -2.35 14.27
C PHE A 237 0.17 -2.69 15.68
N HIS A 238 0.16 -3.98 16.01
CA HIS A 238 0.47 -4.44 17.36
C HIS A 238 1.97 -4.73 17.56
N SER A 239 2.63 -5.32 16.55
CA SER A 239 4.03 -5.72 16.68
C SER A 239 4.73 -6.00 15.34
N GLY A 240 6.06 -5.87 15.36
CA GLY A 240 6.97 -6.09 14.23
C GLY A 240 6.98 -4.93 13.23
N LEU A 241 7.60 -5.15 12.07
CA LEU A 241 7.81 -4.10 11.06
C LEU A 241 6.83 -4.22 9.89
N PHE A 242 5.87 -3.31 9.84
CA PHE A 242 4.99 -3.10 8.69
C PHE A 242 5.67 -2.16 7.69
N ILE A 243 5.72 -2.52 6.40
CA ILE A 243 6.36 -1.70 5.37
C ILE A 243 5.34 -1.42 4.26
N VAL A 244 5.07 -0.16 3.99
CA VAL A 244 4.45 0.27 2.74
C VAL A 244 5.53 0.27 1.67
N GLY A 245 5.48 -0.71 0.77
CA GLY A 245 6.46 -0.87 -0.31
C GLY A 245 6.50 0.35 -1.23
N SER A 246 7.61 0.54 -1.94
CA SER A 246 7.78 1.66 -2.88
C SER A 246 6.59 1.75 -3.85
N GLY A 247 6.06 2.96 -4.06
CA GLY A 247 4.91 3.20 -4.94
C GLY A 247 3.57 2.57 -4.50
N SER A 248 3.49 2.02 -3.29
CA SER A 248 2.27 1.34 -2.80
C SER A 248 1.35 2.31 -2.05
N GLU A 249 0.06 1.95 -1.95
CA GLU A 249 -0.94 2.75 -1.23
C GLU A 249 -1.68 1.91 -0.18
N ILE A 250 -1.71 2.39 1.07
CA ILE A 250 -2.43 1.75 2.17
C ILE A 250 -3.48 2.69 2.75
N GLY A 251 -4.73 2.19 2.77
CA GLY A 251 -5.90 2.86 3.34
C GLY A 251 -6.31 2.25 4.65
N MET A 252 -5.87 2.87 5.74
CA MET A 252 -6.27 2.49 7.09
C MET A 252 -7.78 2.75 7.25
N GLY A 253 -8.53 1.78 7.79
CA GLY A 253 -10.00 1.70 7.76
C GLY A 253 -10.77 2.95 8.22
N ASN A 254 -12.10 2.94 8.13
CA ASN A 254 -12.91 4.16 8.27
C ASN A 254 -13.33 4.49 9.72
N ARG A 255 -13.42 3.53 10.65
CA ARG A 255 -14.02 3.79 11.98
C ARG A 255 -13.06 3.89 13.14
N THR A 256 -12.15 2.93 13.29
CA THR A 256 -11.26 2.93 14.46
C THR A 256 -9.93 3.56 14.12
N ALA A 257 -9.48 4.46 15.00
CA ALA A 257 -8.15 5.05 14.95
C ALA A 257 -7.09 3.93 14.91
N PRO A 258 -6.20 3.93 13.90
CA PRO A 258 -5.09 3.02 13.86
C PRO A 258 -4.06 3.44 14.91
N LYS A 259 -3.47 2.44 15.55
CA LYS A 259 -2.43 2.64 16.54
C LYS A 259 -1.20 1.85 16.15
N ILE A 260 -0.05 2.51 16.17
CA ILE A 260 1.27 1.87 16.16
C ILE A 260 1.66 1.64 17.60
N GLU A 261 1.43 0.43 18.10
CA GLU A 261 1.77 0.06 19.48
C GLU A 261 3.29 0.08 19.70
N LYS A 262 3.70 0.10 20.97
CA LYS A 262 5.11 0.24 21.39
C LYS A 262 6.08 -0.77 20.77
N ASP A 263 5.59 -1.97 20.45
CA ASP A 263 6.40 -3.06 19.88
C ASP A 263 6.27 -3.14 18.34
N ALA A 264 5.61 -2.16 17.72
CA ALA A 264 5.40 -2.06 16.28
C ALA A 264 6.22 -0.94 15.64
N ALA A 265 6.55 -1.14 14.37
CA ALA A 265 7.09 -0.12 13.50
C ALA A 265 6.33 -0.10 12.17
N VAL A 266 6.10 1.09 11.63
CA VAL A 266 5.54 1.30 10.29
C VAL A 266 6.56 2.08 9.47
N ALA A 267 6.97 1.56 8.33
CA ALA A 267 7.85 2.23 7.38
C ALA A 267 7.10 2.60 6.09
N ILE A 268 7.25 3.84 5.63
CA ILE A 268 6.68 4.34 4.38
C ILE A 268 7.85 4.57 3.41
N LEU A 269 7.91 3.84 2.29
CA LEU A 269 9.02 3.91 1.34
C LEU A 269 8.76 4.92 0.19
N SER A 270 9.77 5.14 -0.64
CA SER A 270 9.75 6.08 -1.78
C SER A 270 8.48 5.96 -2.63
N GLY A 271 7.85 7.10 -2.92
CA GLY A 271 6.67 7.18 -3.78
C GLY A 271 5.39 6.55 -3.19
N SER A 272 5.44 6.04 -1.96
CA SER A 272 4.29 5.36 -1.35
C SER A 272 3.41 6.30 -0.55
N TYR A 273 2.18 5.86 -0.26
CA TYR A 273 1.17 6.63 0.46
C TYR A 273 0.50 5.80 1.54
N LEU A 274 0.65 6.24 2.79
CA LEU A 274 -0.14 5.75 3.92
C LEU A 274 -1.18 6.81 4.26
N SER A 275 -2.47 6.46 4.25
CA SER A 275 -3.49 7.38 4.72
C SER A 275 -4.65 6.67 5.38
N ARG A 276 -5.53 7.45 6.01
CA ARG A 276 -6.89 6.99 6.26
C ARG A 276 -7.61 6.76 4.94
N ARG A 277 -8.49 5.77 4.91
CA ARG A 277 -9.44 5.55 3.83
C ARG A 277 -10.46 6.67 3.74
N THR A 278 -10.95 7.07 4.91
CA THR A 278 -11.89 8.17 5.08
C THR A 278 -11.55 8.94 6.34
N ASN A 279 -11.87 10.22 6.37
CA ASN A 279 -11.76 11.06 7.56
C ASN A 279 -12.44 10.45 8.80
N CYS A 280 -11.74 10.43 9.93
CA CYS A 280 -12.34 10.16 11.24
C CYS A 280 -12.57 11.48 11.96
N ASP A 281 -13.82 11.91 12.11
CA ASP A 281 -14.19 13.22 12.67
C ASP A 281 -14.40 13.22 14.19
N TRP A 282 -14.17 12.07 14.84
CA TRP A 282 -14.42 11.90 16.28
C TRP A 282 -13.22 11.37 17.07
N ASP A 283 -12.10 11.06 16.42
CA ASP A 283 -10.91 10.50 17.06
C ASP A 283 -9.63 10.90 16.33
N THR A 284 -8.49 10.48 16.87
CA THR A 284 -7.19 10.69 16.26
C THR A 284 -7.02 9.81 15.01
N ASP A 285 -6.52 10.33 13.88
CA ASP A 285 -6.38 9.49 12.68
C ASP A 285 -5.20 8.51 12.76
N LEU A 286 -4.20 8.79 13.60
CA LEU A 286 -3.08 7.90 13.86
C LEU A 286 -2.44 8.21 15.22
N THR A 287 -2.33 7.20 16.07
CA THR A 287 -1.51 7.28 17.30
C THR A 287 -0.23 6.46 17.14
N VAL A 288 0.92 7.08 17.43
CA VAL A 288 2.25 6.47 17.34
C VAL A 288 2.83 6.31 18.74
N GLU A 289 2.76 5.11 19.30
CA GLU A 289 3.47 4.71 20.53
C GLU A 289 4.77 3.94 20.24
N GLY A 290 4.84 3.26 19.09
CA GLY A 290 6.05 2.64 18.57
C GLY A 290 6.79 3.57 17.61
N LYS A 291 7.12 3.06 16.42
CA LYS A 291 7.96 3.78 15.44
C LYS A 291 7.23 4.04 14.14
N LEU A 292 7.25 5.28 13.67
CA LEU A 292 6.88 5.66 12.31
C LEU A 292 8.14 6.10 11.56
N LEU A 293 8.43 5.42 10.45
CA LEU A 293 9.64 5.59 9.67
C LEU A 293 9.26 6.05 8.26
N ALA A 294 9.99 7.01 7.72
CA ALA A 294 9.95 7.33 6.31
C ALA A 294 11.29 6.93 5.69
N GLY A 295 11.28 5.90 4.85
CA GLY A 295 12.47 5.16 4.47
C GLY A 295 13.03 4.28 5.61
N LEU A 296 13.82 3.28 5.23
CA LEU A 296 14.60 2.46 6.15
C LEU A 296 16.08 2.89 6.09
N PRO A 297 16.91 2.64 7.11
CA PRO A 297 18.34 2.96 7.06
C PRO A 297 19.06 2.40 5.82
N GLU A 298 18.74 1.17 5.43
CA GLU A 298 19.29 0.47 4.28
C GLU A 298 18.53 0.74 2.96
N ARG A 299 17.35 1.38 3.04
CA ARG A 299 16.51 1.78 1.91
C ARG A 299 15.97 3.19 2.16
N PRO A 300 16.84 4.22 2.17
CA PRO A 300 16.41 5.58 2.43
C PRO A 300 15.47 6.06 1.32
N LEU A 301 14.66 7.08 1.64
CA LEU A 301 13.85 7.75 0.64
C LEU A 301 14.72 8.33 -0.47
N THR A 302 14.32 8.05 -1.69
CA THR A 302 14.89 8.56 -2.95
C THR A 302 13.90 9.43 -3.73
N SER A 303 12.63 9.42 -3.32
CA SER A 303 11.57 10.33 -3.74
C SER A 303 10.64 10.57 -2.55
N ASP A 304 9.72 11.53 -2.70
CA ASP A 304 8.75 11.82 -1.64
C ASP A 304 7.90 10.60 -1.30
N ALA A 305 7.73 10.36 0.00
CA ALA A 305 6.75 9.46 0.60
C ALA A 305 5.65 10.29 1.25
N ARG A 306 4.42 9.77 1.35
CA ARG A 306 3.27 10.55 1.82
C ARG A 306 2.58 9.90 3.02
N LEU A 307 2.24 10.73 4.00
CA LEU A 307 1.35 10.42 5.11
C LEU A 307 0.13 11.34 5.05
N GLY A 308 -1.03 10.78 4.73
CA GLY A 308 -2.29 11.51 4.61
C GLY A 308 -3.12 11.42 5.89
N LEU A 309 -3.30 12.55 6.55
CA LEU A 309 -4.13 12.70 7.74
C LEU A 309 -5.52 13.23 7.36
N GLY A 310 -6.52 13.01 8.19
CA GLY A 310 -7.87 13.52 7.97
C GLY A 310 -7.96 15.03 8.16
N TRP A 311 -9.03 15.60 7.60
CA TRP A 311 -9.40 16.99 7.81
C TRP A 311 -9.97 17.20 9.23
N LYS A 312 -9.19 17.88 10.06
CA LYS A 312 -9.50 18.20 11.47
C LYS A 312 -10.09 19.59 11.60
N SER A 313 -10.68 19.90 12.75
CA SER A 313 -11.46 21.12 13.07
C SER A 313 -12.89 21.21 12.52
N LYS A 314 -13.27 20.40 11.53
CA LYS A 314 -14.66 20.35 11.03
C LYS A 314 -15.67 19.87 12.08
N GLY A 315 -15.20 19.11 13.08
CA GLY A 315 -16.03 18.58 14.17
C GLY A 315 -16.78 19.68 14.94
N ALA A 316 -16.18 20.88 15.08
CA ALA A 316 -16.84 22.02 15.71
C ALA A 316 -18.12 22.46 14.99
N LEU A 317 -18.19 22.26 13.66
CA LEU A 317 -19.35 22.58 12.84
C LEU A 317 -20.32 21.41 12.68
N MET A 318 -19.81 20.17 12.71
CA MET A 318 -20.65 18.97 12.61
C MET A 318 -21.34 18.58 13.93
N GLY A 319 -20.78 18.97 15.08
CA GLY A 319 -21.33 18.59 16.39
C GLY A 319 -21.47 17.07 16.51
N THR A 320 -22.65 16.58 16.94
CA THR A 320 -22.96 15.14 17.00
C THR A 320 -23.48 14.55 15.68
N ASN A 321 -23.72 15.39 14.66
CA ASN A 321 -24.34 14.96 13.40
C ASN A 321 -23.40 14.12 12.51
N GLY A 322 -22.11 14.04 12.83
CA GLY A 322 -21.11 13.18 12.17
C GLY A 322 -21.14 11.70 12.60
N GLY A 323 -22.14 11.25 13.37
CA GLY A 323 -22.24 9.85 13.80
C GLY A 323 -22.14 9.63 15.31
N GLY A 324 -22.39 10.67 16.12
CA GLY A 324 -22.78 10.50 17.52
C GLY A 324 -21.66 10.61 18.56
N ARG A 325 -20.49 11.15 18.23
CA ARG A 325 -19.46 11.49 19.22
C ARG A 325 -19.08 12.95 19.05
N ILE A 326 -19.25 13.74 20.12
CA ILE A 326 -18.77 15.12 20.18
C ILE A 326 -17.25 15.08 19.97
N PRO A 327 -16.65 16.00 19.18
CA PRO A 327 -15.20 16.09 19.04
C PRO A 327 -14.57 16.08 20.43
N GLY A 328 -13.87 14.99 20.74
CA GLY A 328 -13.17 14.89 22.00
C GLY A 328 -11.92 15.78 21.97
N PRO A 329 -11.25 15.99 23.11
CA PRO A 329 -9.91 16.60 23.16
C PRO A 329 -8.82 15.81 22.38
N LYS A 330 -9.21 14.74 21.67
CA LYS A 330 -8.37 13.83 20.88
C LYS A 330 -8.72 13.83 19.38
N ASP A 331 -9.48 14.80 18.87
CA ASP A 331 -9.69 14.98 17.42
C ASP A 331 -8.42 15.58 16.78
N MET A 332 -7.37 14.77 16.67
CA MET A 332 -6.09 15.17 16.07
C MET A 332 -5.78 14.36 14.81
N GLY A 333 -5.08 14.92 13.83
CA GLY A 333 -4.60 14.18 12.66
C GLY A 333 -3.63 13.09 13.10
N MET A 334 -2.68 13.45 13.96
CA MET A 334 -1.71 12.49 14.48
C MET A 334 -1.30 12.83 15.92
N ILE A 335 -1.05 11.79 16.72
CA ILE A 335 -0.37 11.91 18.01
C ILE A 335 0.87 11.04 18.00
N ILE A 336 2.05 11.63 18.21
CA ILE A 336 3.28 10.89 18.57
C ILE A 336 3.36 10.90 20.09
N ALA A 337 3.07 9.76 20.73
CA ALA A 337 3.08 9.62 22.17
C ALA A 337 4.51 9.75 22.74
N ALA A 338 4.66 9.96 24.05
CA ALA A 338 5.96 10.21 24.69
C ALA A 338 7.01 9.10 24.46
N GLY A 339 6.58 7.85 24.33
CA GLY A 339 7.46 6.71 23.99
C GLY A 339 7.64 6.46 22.49
N GLY A 340 6.89 7.17 21.64
CA GLY A 340 6.89 6.99 20.19
C GLY A 340 7.95 7.83 19.47
N SER A 341 8.18 7.50 18.20
CA SER A 341 9.13 8.22 17.35
C SER A 341 8.67 8.36 15.91
N LEU A 342 8.98 9.50 15.30
CA LEU A 342 8.97 9.70 13.85
C LEU A 342 10.39 9.95 13.32
N THR A 343 10.88 9.11 12.41
CA THR A 343 12.23 9.23 11.84
C THR A 343 12.18 9.23 10.32
N VAL A 344 12.97 10.13 9.70
CA VAL A 344 13.12 10.19 8.24
C VAL A 344 14.54 9.75 7.87
N ASN A 345 14.63 8.67 7.11
CA ASN A 345 15.84 8.20 6.45
C ASN A 345 15.75 8.63 4.98
N THR A 346 16.47 9.69 4.59
CA THR A 346 16.43 10.25 3.23
C THR A 346 17.82 10.32 2.62
N SER A 347 17.94 10.08 1.32
CA SER A 347 19.18 10.31 0.57
C SER A 347 19.45 11.79 0.29
N ASP A 348 18.38 12.60 0.21
CA ASP A 348 18.43 14.04 -0.06
C ASP A 348 17.16 14.71 0.45
N ALA A 349 17.26 15.40 1.58
CA ALA A 349 16.13 16.06 2.24
C ALA A 349 15.48 17.18 1.39
N ALA A 350 16.10 17.63 0.30
CA ALA A 350 15.50 18.59 -0.62
C ALA A 350 14.60 17.93 -1.69
N LYS A 351 14.78 16.64 -1.97
CA LYS A 351 14.11 15.93 -3.08
C LYS A 351 13.30 14.71 -2.64
N ALA A 352 13.64 14.13 -1.51
CA ALA A 352 13.05 12.90 -1.01
C ALA A 352 12.63 13.10 0.46
N ARG A 353 11.36 13.40 0.67
CA ARG A 353 10.84 13.85 1.96
C ARG A 353 9.68 12.97 2.41
N LEU A 354 9.40 12.98 3.70
CA LEU A 354 8.07 12.63 4.19
C LEU A 354 7.16 13.84 4.05
N VAL A 355 6.22 13.79 3.11
CA VAL A 355 5.15 14.77 2.98
C VAL A 355 4.01 14.37 3.91
N ILE A 356 3.72 15.21 4.90
CA ILE A 356 2.58 15.06 5.80
C ILE A 356 1.55 16.11 5.40
N ASN A 357 0.34 15.68 5.05
CA ASN A 357 -0.70 16.60 4.61
C ASN A 357 -2.12 16.10 4.93
N CYS A 358 -3.10 16.99 4.73
CA CYS A 358 -4.50 16.61 4.75
C CYS A 358 -4.82 15.77 3.51
N SER A 359 -5.37 14.58 3.73
CA SER A 359 -5.78 13.65 2.68
C SER A 359 -6.84 14.29 1.79
N ARG A 360 -6.48 14.55 0.54
CA ARG A 360 -7.42 15.07 -0.48
C ARG A 360 -8.41 14.02 -0.97
N ARG A 361 -8.33 12.77 -0.50
CA ARG A 361 -9.32 11.73 -0.85
C ARG A 361 -10.66 11.94 -0.16
N ASP A 362 -10.69 12.67 0.95
CA ASP A 362 -11.93 13.10 1.61
C ASP A 362 -12.76 14.10 0.77
N ASN A 363 -12.29 14.42 -0.45
CA ASN A 363 -12.94 15.37 -1.35
C ASN A 363 -14.07 14.77 -2.18
N ASP A 364 -14.26 13.46 -2.16
CA ASP A 364 -15.43 12.84 -2.76
C ASP A 364 -16.60 13.05 -1.79
N TRP A 365 -17.37 14.12 -1.98
CA TRP A 365 -18.49 14.49 -1.11
C TRP A 365 -19.51 13.34 -0.94
N GLY A 366 -19.54 12.38 -1.87
CA GLY A 366 -20.28 11.13 -1.73
C GLY A 366 -19.85 10.28 -0.52
N GLN A 367 -18.59 10.37 -0.05
CA GLN A 367 -18.16 9.70 1.19
C GLN A 367 -18.57 10.45 2.45
N ILE A 368 -18.60 11.79 2.43
CA ILE A 368 -19.09 12.59 3.56
C ILE A 368 -20.57 12.28 3.84
N GLU A 369 -21.36 12.00 2.79
CA GLU A 369 -22.74 11.52 2.91
C GLU A 369 -22.82 10.12 3.56
N ILE A 370 -21.89 9.21 3.22
CA ILE A 370 -21.84 7.82 3.74
C ILE A 370 -21.33 7.75 5.20
N ILE A 371 -20.35 8.57 5.58
CA ILE A 371 -19.70 8.56 6.92
C ILE A 371 -20.69 8.89 8.04
N SER A 372 -21.78 9.59 7.70
CA SER A 372 -22.83 9.98 8.64
C SER A 372 -23.66 8.83 9.27
N ARG A 373 -23.22 7.56 9.11
CA ARG A 373 -23.89 6.35 9.62
C ARG A 373 -25.34 6.25 9.15
N GLY A 374 -25.61 6.66 7.91
CA GLY A 374 -26.96 6.70 7.35
C GLY A 374 -27.82 7.86 7.84
N ARG A 375 -27.23 8.87 8.50
CA ARG A 375 -27.89 10.15 8.81
C ARG A 375 -27.33 11.23 7.88
N PRO A 376 -27.76 11.30 6.61
CA PRO A 376 -27.24 12.30 5.66
C PRO A 376 -27.08 13.63 6.36
N LEU A 377 -25.86 14.19 6.32
CA LEU A 377 -25.55 15.47 6.98
C LEU A 377 -26.66 16.45 6.59
N GLY A 378 -27.41 16.90 7.59
CA GLY A 378 -28.72 17.51 7.37
C GLY A 378 -28.67 18.67 6.36
N GLY A 379 -29.18 18.42 5.15
CA GLY A 379 -29.44 19.40 4.10
C GLY A 379 -28.20 20.05 3.45
N ASP A 380 -28.44 20.64 2.28
CA ASP A 380 -27.43 21.32 1.46
C ASP A 380 -26.66 22.42 2.20
N ALA A 381 -27.24 23.04 3.24
CA ALA A 381 -26.66 24.18 3.95
C ALA A 381 -25.43 23.82 4.81
N LEU A 382 -25.42 22.67 5.50
CA LEU A 382 -24.23 22.24 6.26
C LEU A 382 -23.12 21.81 5.30
N ILE A 383 -23.47 21.09 4.23
CA ILE A 383 -22.52 20.70 3.18
C ILE A 383 -21.91 21.93 2.52
N ALA A 384 -22.71 22.98 2.24
CA ALA A 384 -22.21 24.24 1.71
C ALA A 384 -21.21 24.91 2.65
N LYS A 385 -21.52 25.00 3.96
CA LYS A 385 -20.57 25.52 4.95
C LYS A 385 -19.29 24.70 5.04
N LEU A 386 -19.39 23.36 4.99
CA LEU A 386 -18.22 22.50 4.99
C LEU A 386 -17.36 22.69 3.72
N LYS A 387 -17.98 22.98 2.57
CA LYS A 387 -17.27 23.27 1.31
C LYS A 387 -16.44 24.55 1.36
N GLU A 388 -16.84 25.52 2.18
CA GLU A 388 -16.16 26.81 2.34
C GLU A 388 -14.93 26.73 3.25
N LEU A 389 -14.83 25.69 4.08
CA LEU A 389 -13.74 25.59 5.05
C LEU A 389 -12.44 25.12 4.42
N PRO A 390 -11.29 25.68 4.84
CA PRO A 390 -10.01 25.17 4.45
C PRO A 390 -9.82 23.75 5.02
N ARG A 391 -9.39 22.83 4.16
CA ARG A 391 -9.11 21.44 4.54
C ARG A 391 -7.74 21.37 5.18
N ARG A 392 -7.72 21.42 6.51
CA ARG A 392 -6.49 21.42 7.30
C ARG A 392 -6.38 20.23 8.23
N THR A 393 -5.17 19.84 8.58
CA THR A 393 -4.88 18.84 9.61
C THR A 393 -4.10 19.45 10.76
N ASP A 394 -3.84 18.64 11.78
CA ASP A 394 -3.13 19.00 12.99
C ASP A 394 -2.37 17.78 13.55
N MET A 395 -1.42 18.02 14.47
CA MET A 395 -0.70 16.95 15.15
C MET A 395 -0.21 17.37 16.54
N THR A 396 -0.08 16.38 17.42
CA THR A 396 0.59 16.52 18.73
C THR A 396 1.82 15.64 18.78
N ILE A 397 2.95 16.20 19.19
CA ILE A 397 4.24 15.52 19.26
C ILE A 397 4.73 15.59 20.71
N LEU A 398 4.54 14.49 21.43
CA LEU A 398 5.05 14.26 22.78
C LEU A 398 6.34 13.44 22.76
N GLY A 399 6.52 12.60 21.74
CA GLY A 399 7.70 11.75 21.55
C GLY A 399 8.81 12.40 20.74
N THR A 400 9.62 11.56 20.10
CA THR A 400 10.79 11.99 19.34
C THR A 400 10.47 12.20 17.85
N ILE A 401 11.11 13.20 17.23
CA ILE A 401 10.90 13.51 15.82
C ILE A 401 12.20 13.97 15.15
N THR A 402 12.46 13.46 13.95
CA THR A 402 13.47 14.00 13.03
C THR A 402 12.82 15.01 12.09
N TRP A 403 13.05 16.29 12.31
CA TRP A 403 12.45 17.36 11.50
C TRP A 403 13.00 17.48 10.09
N THR A 404 14.31 17.25 9.91
CA THR A 404 14.94 17.27 8.59
C THR A 404 14.36 16.18 7.71
N GLY A 405 14.01 16.54 6.47
CA GLY A 405 13.38 15.63 5.52
C GLY A 405 11.85 15.52 5.66
N ILE A 406 11.22 16.28 6.56
CA ILE A 406 9.77 16.43 6.60
C ILE A 406 9.33 17.61 5.72
N HIS A 407 8.23 17.43 5.01
CA HIS A 407 7.48 18.49 4.35
C HIS A 407 6.07 18.57 4.95
N LEU A 408 5.71 19.73 5.48
CA LEU A 408 4.42 19.99 6.11
C LEU A 408 3.54 20.79 5.17
N ASP A 409 2.36 20.27 4.84
CA ASP A 409 1.39 20.94 3.99
C ASP A 409 -0.02 20.77 4.55
N ASP A 410 -0.94 21.68 4.24
CA ASP A 410 -2.32 21.65 4.76
C ASP A 410 -2.43 21.68 6.30
N PHE A 411 -1.54 22.34 7.03
CA PHE A 411 -1.67 22.53 8.48
C PHE A 411 -2.40 23.82 8.85
N ARG A 412 -3.21 23.76 9.92
CA ARG A 412 -3.83 24.96 10.52
C ARG A 412 -2.83 25.74 11.39
N ALA A 413 -3.10 27.02 11.61
CA ALA A 413 -2.32 27.84 12.53
C ALA A 413 -2.41 27.26 13.95
N GLY A 414 -1.26 27.13 14.62
CA GLY A 414 -1.13 26.44 15.92
C GLY A 414 -1.58 24.97 15.90
N GLY A 415 -1.67 24.35 14.72
CA GLY A 415 -2.07 22.96 14.55
C GLY A 415 -1.02 21.95 15.02
N ILE A 416 0.22 22.37 15.23
CA ILE A 416 1.33 21.48 15.60
C ILE A 416 1.71 21.75 17.05
N GLN A 417 1.28 20.87 17.95
CA GLN A 417 1.64 20.92 19.36
C GLN A 417 2.96 20.16 19.58
N VAL A 418 3.96 20.84 20.13
CA VAL A 418 5.32 20.29 20.33
C VAL A 418 5.88 20.69 21.68
N ALA A 419 6.68 19.83 22.30
CA ALA A 419 7.40 20.20 23.52
C ALA A 419 8.41 21.34 23.26
N SER A 420 9.08 21.28 22.10
CA SER A 420 10.00 22.30 21.61
C SER A 420 9.82 22.49 20.11
N ALA A 421 9.70 23.75 19.67
CA ALA A 421 9.62 24.07 18.25
C ALA A 421 10.91 23.65 17.51
N PRO A 422 10.82 23.24 16.23
CA PRO A 422 12.01 22.96 15.42
C PRO A 422 12.87 24.21 15.22
N ASP A 423 14.17 24.01 15.01
CA ASP A 423 15.06 25.07 14.56
C ASP A 423 14.75 25.44 13.10
N LEU A 424 14.15 26.62 12.90
CA LEU A 424 13.82 27.18 11.58
C LEU A 424 14.87 28.17 11.05
N SER A 425 16.00 28.35 11.76
CA SER A 425 16.99 29.40 11.49
C SER A 425 17.84 29.18 10.22
N GLY A 426 17.82 27.99 9.62
CA GLY A 426 18.71 27.66 8.51
C GLY A 426 18.18 26.57 7.59
N LYS A 427 18.65 26.60 6.33
CA LYS A 427 18.34 25.56 5.33
C LYS A 427 18.79 24.19 5.84
N GLY A 428 17.90 23.20 5.76
CA GLY A 428 18.19 21.81 6.10
C GLY A 428 18.12 21.44 7.58
N LYS A 429 17.87 22.41 8.49
CA LYS A 429 17.78 22.14 9.94
C LYS A 429 16.40 21.73 10.44
N GLY A 430 15.35 22.12 9.71
CA GLY A 430 13.97 21.92 10.10
C GLY A 430 13.13 21.32 8.97
N PRO A 431 11.81 21.23 9.15
CA PRO A 431 10.92 20.81 8.09
C PRO A 431 10.86 21.87 6.99
N THR A 432 10.40 21.45 5.82
CA THR A 432 9.99 22.36 4.73
C THR A 432 8.47 22.52 4.75
N PHE A 433 7.95 23.55 4.09
CA PHE A 433 6.54 23.92 4.17
C PHE A 433 5.94 24.07 2.77
N GLY A 434 4.74 23.52 2.59
CA GLY A 434 3.91 23.72 1.41
C GLY A 434 3.20 25.07 1.44
N ALA A 435 2.65 25.44 0.28
CA ALA A 435 1.94 26.71 0.10
C ALA A 435 0.55 26.71 0.76
N ASP A 436 -0.01 25.52 1.00
CA ASP A 436 -1.33 25.35 1.54
C ASP A 436 -1.28 25.29 3.08
N ASN A 437 -0.38 25.99 3.77
CA ASN A 437 -0.44 26.09 5.23
C ASN A 437 -1.21 27.35 5.66
N GLU A 438 -1.83 27.32 6.83
CA GLU A 438 -2.47 28.51 7.41
C GLU A 438 -1.44 29.37 8.13
N GLY A 439 -1.01 30.45 7.46
CA GLY A 439 -0.07 31.42 8.01
C GLY A 439 1.40 31.06 7.78
N LYS A 440 2.28 31.71 8.53
CA LYS A 440 3.75 31.55 8.40
C LYS A 440 4.22 30.29 9.13
N PRO A 441 5.35 29.67 8.71
CA PRO A 441 5.92 28.48 9.33
C PRO A 441 5.96 28.47 10.86
N ALA A 442 6.47 29.55 11.48
CA ALA A 442 6.56 29.64 12.94
C ALA A 442 5.19 29.63 13.64
N GLY A 443 4.15 30.16 12.98
CA GLY A 443 2.79 30.21 13.51
C GLY A 443 2.05 28.86 13.47
N LEU A 444 2.63 27.82 12.87
CA LEU A 444 2.06 26.48 12.89
C LEU A 444 2.32 25.76 14.22
N PHE A 445 3.36 26.15 14.95
CA PHE A 445 3.83 25.47 16.15
C PHE A 445 3.36 26.17 17.42
N VAL A 446 2.87 25.39 18.39
CA VAL A 446 2.55 25.85 19.74
C VAL A 446 3.09 24.86 20.79
N PRO A 447 3.37 25.31 22.02
CA PRO A 447 3.69 24.40 23.11
C PRO A 447 2.53 23.41 23.36
N VAL A 448 2.87 22.19 23.76
CA VAL A 448 1.89 21.23 24.31
C VAL A 448 1.22 21.85 25.54
N LYS A 449 -0.11 21.75 25.59
CA LYS A 449 -0.93 22.29 26.69
C LYS A 449 -1.08 21.32 27.85
#